data_AF-A0A0G1XJ90-F1
#
_entry.id   AF-A0A0G1XJ90-F1
#
_cell.length_a   1.000
_cell.length_b   1.000
_cell.length_c   1.000
_cell.angle_alpha   90.00
_cell.angle_beta   90.00
_cell.angle_gamma   90.00
#
_symmetry.space_group_name_H-M   'P 1'
#
loop_
_entity.id
_entity.type
_entity.pdbx_description
1 polymer ?
#
loop_
_entity_poly.entity_id
_entity_poly.type
_entity_poly.pdbx_seq_one_letter_code
_entity_poly.pdbx_strand_id
1 'polypeptide(L)'
;MANPISAKDIFQSVLIMLLGAAVAAAILNGSWRDRQIGGETIRKSGSQDISRSKTAESYVLPIEWGDLGAKMVSVGVIDYEKFMSLYPAASPARSEAERLLTQTDIGAIVISEDNANVLLNLLWGLGLGNRNPLLASGPMADPRYGGVGNFASTGGWTLSSGSAMNHYSMHPFVTLSPETQIIVERAARNIYRPCCDNSTLMPDCNHGMAMLGLLELMAAKGVSESEMYRAALAVNTFWFPDQYQTINAYIDSREGDTTRPDAKEILGKAYSSGSGYQKIAAMVDSAGRKSSGSCGV
;
A
#
# COMPACT_ATOMS: atom_id res chain seq x y z
N MET A 1 22.30 -58.81 -24.64
CA MET A 1 23.57 -58.11 -24.85
C MET A 1 23.44 -56.76 -24.17
N ALA A 2 24.17 -56.52 -23.08
CA ALA A 2 24.11 -55.27 -22.34
C ALA A 2 25.03 -54.23 -23.00
N ASN A 3 24.53 -53.02 -23.22
CA ASN A 3 25.30 -51.92 -23.79
C ASN A 3 26.44 -51.51 -22.83
N PRO A 4 27.67 -51.29 -23.31
CA PRO A 4 28.75 -50.79 -22.47
C PRO A 4 28.44 -49.34 -22.06
N ILE A 5 28.48 -49.08 -20.76
CA ILE A 5 28.35 -47.74 -20.18
C ILE A 5 29.51 -46.89 -20.70
N SER A 6 29.22 -45.72 -21.26
CA SER A 6 30.25 -44.86 -21.82
C SER A 6 31.02 -44.14 -20.72
N ALA A 7 32.30 -43.85 -20.97
CA ALA A 7 33.16 -43.13 -20.02
C ALA A 7 32.60 -41.75 -19.60
N LYS A 8 31.73 -41.13 -20.42
CA LYS A 8 31.06 -39.86 -20.09
C LYS A 8 29.98 -40.03 -19.02
N ASP A 9 29.26 -41.15 -19.04
CA ASP A 9 28.20 -41.44 -18.07
C ASP A 9 28.77 -41.78 -16.70
N ILE A 10 29.96 -42.39 -16.69
CA ILE A 10 30.75 -42.61 -15.46
C ILE A 10 31.24 -41.26 -14.91
N PHE A 11 31.72 -40.36 -15.77
CA PHE A 11 32.26 -39.06 -15.34
C PHE A 11 31.18 -38.13 -14.77
N GLN A 12 29.98 -38.07 -15.38
CA GLN A 12 28.86 -37.29 -14.86
C GLN A 12 28.34 -37.85 -13.53
N SER A 13 28.29 -39.17 -13.38
CA SER A 13 27.85 -39.81 -12.14
C SER A 13 28.82 -39.57 -10.97
N VAL A 14 30.13 -39.56 -11.24
CA VAL A 14 31.17 -39.25 -10.25
C VAL A 14 31.14 -37.77 -9.84
N LEU A 15 30.87 -36.86 -10.79
CA LEU A 15 30.78 -35.42 -10.49
C LEU A 15 29.58 -35.08 -9.59
N ILE A 16 28.42 -35.71 -9.83
CA ILE A 16 27.21 -35.53 -9.01
C ILE A 16 27.41 -36.09 -7.60
N MET A 17 28.10 -37.23 -7.44
CA MET A 17 28.42 -37.77 -6.12
C MET A 17 29.43 -36.91 -5.34
N LEU A 18 30.42 -36.31 -6.01
CA LEU A 18 31.39 -35.42 -5.35
C LEU A 18 30.78 -34.08 -4.90
N LEU A 19 29.85 -33.53 -5.68
CA LEU A 19 29.07 -32.34 -5.30
C LEU A 19 28.11 -32.63 -4.13
N GLY A 20 27.45 -33.79 -4.13
CA GLY A 20 26.61 -34.23 -3.02
C GLY A 20 27.39 -34.45 -1.71
N ALA A 21 28.60 -35.01 -1.80
CA ALA A 21 29.48 -35.20 -0.64
C ALA A 21 30.03 -33.88 -0.08
N ALA A 22 30.30 -32.89 -0.92
CA ALA A 22 30.78 -31.57 -0.48
C ALA A 22 29.70 -30.76 0.26
N VAL A 23 28.44 -30.84 -0.18
CA VAL A 23 27.30 -30.20 0.51
C VAL A 23 26.99 -30.90 1.84
N ALA A 24 27.08 -32.23 1.90
CA ALA A 24 26.89 -32.98 3.15
C ALA A 24 28.03 -32.74 4.17
N ALA A 25 29.28 -32.59 3.72
CA ALA A 25 30.41 -32.27 4.59
C ALA A 25 30.36 -30.83 5.16
N ALA A 26 29.80 -29.87 4.40
CA ALA A 26 29.61 -28.50 4.86
C ALA A 26 28.46 -28.35 5.89
N ILE A 27 27.49 -29.27 5.89
CA ILE A 27 26.37 -29.29 6.86
C ILE A 27 26.77 -30.03 8.15
N LEU A 28 27.70 -31.00 8.09
CA LEU A 28 28.09 -31.82 9.25
C LEU A 28 29.30 -31.28 10.03
N ASN A 29 30.19 -30.49 9.42
CA ASN A 29 31.31 -29.84 10.11
C ASN A 29 31.03 -28.35 10.33
N GLY A 30 30.05 -28.07 11.21
CA GLY A 30 29.68 -26.73 11.64
C GLY A 30 30.89 -25.88 12.06
N SER A 31 31.25 -24.94 11.20
CA SER A 31 32.17 -23.85 11.52
C SER A 31 31.81 -22.60 10.73
N TRP A 32 30.58 -22.10 10.92
CA TRP A 32 30.31 -20.68 10.73
C TRP A 32 30.49 -20.01 12.08
N ARG A 33 31.72 -19.54 12.30
CA ARG A 33 32.15 -18.80 13.49
C ARG A 33 31.31 -17.52 13.62
N ASP A 34 30.60 -17.43 14.74
CA ASP A 34 30.07 -16.17 15.27
C ASP A 34 31.18 -15.11 15.30
N ARG A 35 30.97 -14.03 14.54
CA ARG A 35 31.71 -12.79 14.72
C ARG A 35 30.82 -11.87 15.54
N GLN A 36 31.03 -11.88 16.86
CA GLN A 36 30.50 -10.86 17.76
C GLN A 36 31.01 -9.48 17.34
N ILE A 37 30.10 -8.61 16.90
CA ILE A 37 30.24 -7.17 17.01
C ILE A 37 28.95 -6.67 17.65
N GLY A 38 29.09 -6.05 18.83
CA GLY A 38 28.16 -5.09 19.43
C GLY A 38 26.72 -5.57 19.64
N GLY A 39 26.39 -5.89 20.89
CA GLY A 39 25.05 -6.35 21.27
C GLY A 39 23.95 -5.35 20.95
N GLU A 40 22.95 -5.81 20.22
CA GLU A 40 21.55 -5.51 20.47
C GLU A 40 20.72 -6.73 20.04
N THR A 41 20.03 -7.32 21.02
CA THR A 41 19.24 -8.53 20.86
C THR A 41 18.15 -8.30 19.82
N ILE A 42 18.20 -8.99 18.67
CA ILE A 42 17.10 -9.02 17.70
C ILE A 42 15.89 -9.66 18.39
N ARG A 43 15.00 -8.82 18.92
CA ARG A 43 13.64 -9.22 19.25
C ARG A 43 12.93 -9.51 17.93
N LYS A 44 12.38 -10.72 17.78
CA LYS A 44 11.30 -10.98 16.83
C LYS A 44 10.25 -9.89 17.02
N SER A 45 10.14 -8.98 16.07
CA SER A 45 9.07 -7.99 16.01
C SER A 45 7.77 -8.77 15.82
N GLY A 46 7.08 -9.03 16.92
CA GLY A 46 5.72 -9.54 16.91
C GLY A 46 4.81 -8.47 16.30
N SER A 47 3.84 -8.92 15.50
CA SER A 47 2.55 -8.28 15.24
C SER A 47 2.37 -6.97 16.00
N GLN A 48 2.83 -5.85 15.44
CA GLN A 48 2.47 -4.56 15.98
C GLN A 48 0.98 -4.39 15.70
N ASP A 49 0.22 -4.43 16.78
CA ASP A 49 -1.19 -4.08 16.84
C ASP A 49 -1.30 -2.58 16.53
N ILE A 50 -1.31 -2.24 15.23
CA ILE A 50 -1.51 -0.87 14.70
C ILE A 50 -2.81 -0.26 15.27
N SER A 51 -3.70 -1.11 15.78
CA SER A 51 -4.97 -0.71 16.33
C SER A 51 -4.89 -0.12 17.76
N ARG A 52 -3.75 -0.24 18.45
CA ARG A 52 -3.62 0.16 19.88
C ARG A 52 -2.69 1.34 20.15
N SER A 53 -1.95 1.82 19.16
CA SER A 53 -1.03 2.94 19.38
C SER A 53 -1.72 4.27 19.12
N LYS A 54 -1.63 5.17 20.10
CA LYS A 54 -1.48 6.61 19.88
C LYS A 54 -0.68 6.79 18.58
N THR A 55 -1.30 7.35 17.55
CA THR A 55 -0.88 7.37 16.12
C THR A 55 0.60 7.03 15.95
N ALA A 56 0.90 5.84 15.41
CA ALA A 56 2.28 5.46 15.13
C ALA A 56 2.94 6.57 14.31
N GLU A 57 4.12 7.05 14.73
CA GLU A 57 4.80 8.18 14.08
C GLU A 57 5.13 7.89 12.61
N SER A 58 5.26 6.60 12.27
CA SER A 58 5.45 6.13 10.90
C SER A 58 5.00 4.68 10.71
N TYR A 59 4.93 4.23 9.47
CA TYR A 59 4.68 2.84 9.10
C TYR A 59 5.51 2.44 7.87
N VAL A 60 6.17 1.29 7.93
CA VAL A 60 6.94 0.75 6.80
C VAL A 60 5.97 0.02 5.85
N LEU A 61 5.83 0.52 4.63
CA LEU A 61 5.00 -0.11 3.61
C LEU A 61 5.69 -1.39 3.09
N PRO A 62 4.97 -2.52 2.94
CA PRO A 62 5.54 -3.76 2.42
C PRO A 62 5.62 -3.73 0.88
N ILE A 63 6.27 -2.71 0.35
CA ILE A 63 6.55 -2.49 -1.07
C ILE A 63 8.03 -2.15 -1.24
N GLU A 64 8.52 -2.27 -2.47
CA GLU A 64 9.81 -1.73 -2.89
C GLU A 64 9.56 -0.69 -3.97
N TRP A 65 10.27 0.43 -3.92
CA TRP A 65 10.05 1.53 -4.86
C TRP A 65 10.91 1.43 -6.11
N GLY A 66 12.17 1.01 -5.96
CA GLY A 66 13.14 0.94 -7.05
C GLY A 66 13.31 2.27 -7.77
N ASP A 67 13.03 2.25 -9.08
CA ASP A 67 13.11 3.37 -10.02
C ASP A 67 11.73 3.85 -10.49
N LEU A 68 10.66 3.51 -9.77
CA LEU A 68 9.28 3.70 -10.22
C LEU A 68 8.93 5.17 -10.51
N GLY A 69 9.36 6.10 -9.65
CA GLY A 69 9.14 7.52 -9.88
C GLY A 69 9.86 8.03 -11.13
N ALA A 70 11.11 7.62 -11.34
CA ALA A 70 11.87 7.97 -12.55
C ALA A 70 11.19 7.43 -13.82
N LYS A 71 10.65 6.20 -13.77
CA LYS A 71 9.85 5.64 -14.87
C LYS A 71 8.59 6.45 -15.14
N MET A 72 7.82 6.82 -14.11
CA MET A 72 6.62 7.64 -14.26
C MET A 72 6.90 9.01 -14.86
N VAL A 73 8.03 9.62 -14.48
CA VAL A 73 8.50 10.89 -15.08
C VAL A 73 8.89 10.70 -16.54
N SER A 74 9.65 9.64 -16.86
CA SER A 74 10.16 9.41 -18.22
C SER A 74 9.06 9.26 -19.28
N VAL A 75 7.87 8.79 -18.88
CA VAL A 75 6.72 8.61 -19.77
C VAL A 75 5.64 9.69 -19.62
N GLY A 76 5.88 10.72 -18.79
CA GLY A 76 4.98 11.87 -18.63
C GLY A 76 3.73 11.64 -17.78
N VAL A 77 3.61 10.49 -17.09
CA VAL A 77 2.54 10.29 -16.08
C VAL A 77 2.68 11.34 -14.98
N ILE A 78 3.93 11.64 -14.62
CA ILE A 78 4.32 12.73 -13.75
C ILE A 78 5.18 13.71 -14.56
N ASP A 79 4.78 14.96 -14.59
CA ASP A 79 5.60 16.09 -14.97
C ASP A 79 6.41 16.52 -13.75
N TYR A 80 7.73 16.40 -13.84
CA TYR A 80 8.64 16.64 -12.71
C TYR A 80 8.45 18.04 -12.11
N GLU A 81 8.46 19.08 -12.93
CA GLU A 81 8.39 20.46 -12.45
C GLU A 81 7.04 20.77 -11.81
N LYS A 82 5.93 20.32 -12.42
CA LYS A 82 4.60 20.46 -11.82
C LYS A 82 4.52 19.75 -10.48
N PHE A 83 5.01 18.51 -10.39
CA PHE A 83 4.96 17.74 -9.15
C PHE A 83 5.78 18.39 -8.05
N MET A 84 7.00 18.83 -8.36
CA MET A 84 7.88 19.51 -7.41
C MET A 84 7.28 20.85 -6.95
N SER A 85 6.56 21.56 -7.81
CA SER A 85 5.91 22.84 -7.45
C SER A 85 4.84 22.74 -6.35
N LEU A 86 4.34 21.54 -6.06
CA LEU A 86 3.38 21.31 -4.97
C LEU A 86 4.00 21.52 -3.58
N TYR A 87 5.32 21.37 -3.46
CA TYR A 87 6.00 21.35 -2.18
C TYR A 87 6.96 22.54 -2.06
N PRO A 88 6.96 23.27 -0.91
CA PRO A 88 7.87 24.37 -0.66
C PRO A 88 9.35 23.96 -0.84
N ALA A 89 10.17 24.86 -1.39
CA ALA A 89 11.56 24.58 -1.80
C ALA A 89 12.45 23.95 -0.71
N ALA A 90 12.22 24.27 0.56
CA ALA A 90 13.03 23.81 1.69
C ALA A 90 12.28 22.81 2.61
N SER A 91 11.17 22.21 2.16
CA SER A 91 10.40 21.28 3.00
C SER A 91 10.95 19.84 2.93
N PRO A 92 10.84 19.06 4.02
CA PRO A 92 11.14 17.62 3.99
C PRO A 92 10.36 16.88 2.90
N ALA A 93 9.09 17.26 2.69
CA ALA A 93 8.23 16.71 1.64
C ALA A 93 8.82 16.91 0.24
N ARG A 94 9.44 18.07 -0.05
CA ARG A 94 10.07 18.31 -1.34
C ARG A 94 11.30 17.44 -1.55
N SER A 95 12.16 17.33 -0.54
CA SER A 95 13.35 16.46 -0.60
C SER A 95 12.94 15.00 -0.82
N GLU A 96 11.88 14.54 -0.15
CA GLU A 96 11.37 13.18 -0.33
C GLU A 96 10.75 12.98 -1.72
N ALA A 97 10.01 13.97 -2.24
CA ALA A 97 9.49 13.93 -3.61
C ALA A 97 10.63 13.85 -4.63
N GLU A 98 11.67 14.67 -4.51
CA GLU A 98 12.84 14.65 -5.39
C GLU A 98 13.52 13.28 -5.35
N ARG A 99 13.75 12.75 -4.14
CA ARG A 99 14.33 11.43 -3.93
C ARG A 99 13.54 10.35 -4.68
N LEU A 100 12.22 10.28 -4.45
CA LEU A 100 11.34 9.27 -5.02
C LEU A 100 11.17 9.39 -6.54
N LEU A 101 11.32 10.59 -7.11
CA LEU A 101 11.19 10.84 -8.55
C LEU A 101 12.48 10.64 -9.33
N THR A 102 13.66 10.75 -8.71
CA THR A 102 14.94 10.80 -9.44
C THR A 102 15.87 9.63 -9.17
N GLN A 103 15.83 9.04 -7.98
CA GLN A 103 16.69 7.90 -7.65
C GLN A 103 16.11 6.59 -8.19
N THR A 104 16.99 5.62 -8.46
CA THR A 104 16.65 4.37 -9.14
C THR A 104 16.83 3.11 -8.30
N ASP A 105 17.38 3.24 -7.09
CA ASP A 105 17.65 2.12 -6.18
C ASP A 105 17.06 2.40 -4.79
N ILE A 106 15.76 2.69 -4.75
CA ILE A 106 15.04 2.94 -3.50
C ILE A 106 14.46 1.63 -2.97
N GLY A 107 14.83 1.27 -1.74
CA GLY A 107 14.27 0.13 -1.03
C GLY A 107 12.88 0.38 -0.46
N ALA A 108 12.73 0.06 0.83
CA ALA A 108 11.46 0.21 1.54
C ALA A 108 11.01 1.67 1.64
N ILE A 109 9.70 1.88 1.59
CA ILE A 109 9.07 3.17 1.79
C ILE A 109 8.46 3.23 3.20
N VAL A 110 8.68 4.35 3.87
CA VAL A 110 8.10 4.62 5.18
C VAL A 110 7.13 5.78 5.01
N ILE A 111 5.87 5.58 5.39
CA ILE A 111 4.89 6.68 5.47
C ILE A 111 4.94 7.30 6.86
N SER A 112 4.89 8.63 6.91
CA SER A 112 4.76 9.46 8.11
C SER A 112 3.90 10.68 7.80
N GLU A 113 3.62 11.50 8.82
CA GLU A 113 2.91 12.77 8.63
C GLU A 113 3.61 13.72 7.64
N ASP A 114 4.95 13.72 7.64
CA ASP A 114 5.76 14.61 6.79
C ASP A 114 5.65 14.30 5.29
N ASN A 115 5.42 13.03 4.93
CA ASN A 115 5.43 12.58 3.53
C ASN A 115 4.10 11.97 3.05
N ALA A 116 3.07 11.90 3.89
CA ALA A 116 1.78 11.32 3.55
C ALA A 116 1.19 11.88 2.24
N ASN A 117 1.29 13.20 2.05
CA ASN A 117 0.82 13.87 0.82
C ASN A 117 1.71 13.61 -0.40
N VAL A 118 3.02 13.44 -0.21
CA VAL A 118 3.95 13.05 -1.28
C VAL A 118 3.59 11.67 -1.80
N LEU A 119 3.43 10.72 -0.87
CA LEU A 119 3.05 9.35 -1.20
C LEU A 119 1.65 9.26 -1.80
N LEU A 120 0.70 10.06 -1.32
CA LEU A 120 -0.64 10.18 -1.92
C LEU A 120 -0.54 10.54 -3.41
N ASN A 121 0.20 11.59 -3.74
CA ASN A 121 0.30 12.09 -5.12
C ASN A 121 1.10 11.13 -6.01
N LEU A 122 2.18 10.53 -5.51
CA LEU A 122 2.96 9.54 -6.26
C LEU A 122 2.14 8.28 -6.56
N LEU A 123 1.47 7.74 -5.55
CA LEU A 123 0.63 6.56 -5.70
C LEU A 123 -0.61 6.86 -6.54
N TRP A 124 -1.15 8.08 -6.50
CA TRP A 124 -2.22 8.49 -7.41
C TRP A 124 -1.74 8.45 -8.86
N GLY A 125 -0.61 9.08 -9.16
CA GLY A 125 -0.01 9.00 -10.50
C GLY A 125 0.23 7.55 -10.96
N LEU A 126 0.74 6.71 -10.05
CA LEU A 126 0.94 5.30 -10.30
C LEU A 126 -0.37 4.57 -10.61
N GLY A 127 -1.36 4.65 -9.73
CA GLY A 127 -2.63 3.95 -9.91
C GLY A 127 -3.35 4.42 -11.17
N LEU A 128 -3.25 5.71 -11.52
CA LEU A 128 -3.81 6.24 -12.77
C LEU A 128 -3.06 5.71 -14.00
N GLY A 129 -1.74 5.72 -13.95
CA GLY A 129 -0.87 5.41 -15.09
C GLY A 129 -0.72 3.92 -15.35
N ASN A 130 -0.76 3.10 -14.29
CA ASN A 130 -0.52 1.67 -14.37
C ASN A 130 -1.67 0.96 -15.08
N ARG A 131 -1.34 0.08 -16.01
CA ARG A 131 -2.32 -0.70 -16.76
C ARG A 131 -3.00 -1.71 -15.83
N ASN A 132 -4.30 -1.54 -15.63
CA ASN A 132 -5.10 -2.45 -14.81
C ASN A 132 -6.51 -2.68 -15.41
N PRO A 133 -7.00 -3.94 -15.47
CA PRO A 133 -8.36 -4.22 -15.96
C PRO A 133 -9.48 -3.55 -15.15
N LEU A 134 -9.25 -3.21 -13.87
CA LEU A 134 -10.19 -2.44 -13.05
C LEU A 134 -10.47 -1.05 -13.61
N LEU A 135 -9.49 -0.44 -14.29
CA LEU A 135 -9.66 0.88 -14.91
C LEU A 135 -10.24 0.78 -16.32
N ALA A 136 -9.89 -0.28 -17.05
CA ALA A 136 -10.40 -0.49 -18.41
C ALA A 136 -11.86 -0.98 -18.44
N SER A 137 -12.27 -1.80 -17.47
CA SER A 137 -13.56 -2.52 -17.50
C SER A 137 -14.28 -2.58 -16.15
N GLY A 138 -13.74 -1.94 -15.11
CA GLY A 138 -14.37 -1.86 -13.80
C GLY A 138 -15.43 -0.76 -13.69
N PRO A 139 -15.95 -0.50 -12.48
CA PRO A 139 -17.11 0.37 -12.25
C PRO A 139 -16.98 1.80 -12.79
N MET A 140 -15.77 2.36 -12.85
CA MET A 140 -15.55 3.71 -13.43
C MET A 140 -15.85 3.76 -14.93
N ALA A 141 -15.68 2.65 -15.65
CA ALA A 141 -15.93 2.55 -17.09
C ALA A 141 -17.42 2.41 -17.43
N ASP A 142 -18.31 2.35 -16.43
CA ASP A 142 -19.76 2.27 -16.65
C ASP A 142 -20.25 3.50 -17.44
N PRO A 143 -20.91 3.30 -18.60
CA PRO A 143 -21.40 4.39 -19.44
C PRO A 143 -22.33 5.38 -18.73
N ARG A 144 -22.99 4.97 -17.63
CA ARG A 144 -23.87 5.85 -16.85
C ARG A 144 -23.17 7.10 -16.30
N TYR A 145 -21.84 7.06 -16.19
CA TYR A 145 -21.04 8.17 -15.69
C TYR A 145 -20.56 9.14 -16.78
N GLY A 146 -20.89 8.89 -18.05
CA GLY A 146 -20.54 9.80 -19.16
C GLY A 146 -19.04 9.82 -19.51
N GLY A 147 -18.29 8.80 -19.07
CA GLY A 147 -16.88 8.60 -19.39
C GLY A 147 -15.92 8.79 -18.21
N VAL A 148 -14.78 8.10 -18.27
CA VAL A 148 -13.80 8.04 -17.19
C VAL A 148 -13.02 9.34 -16.95
N GLY A 149 -13.06 10.31 -17.87
CA GLY A 149 -12.25 11.54 -17.80
C GLY A 149 -12.73 12.60 -16.80
N ASN A 150 -13.96 12.47 -16.27
CA ASN A 150 -14.58 13.50 -15.44
C ASN A 150 -14.54 13.18 -13.93
N PHE A 151 -13.94 12.07 -13.53
CA PHE A 151 -13.79 11.72 -12.12
C PHE A 151 -12.71 12.56 -11.46
N ALA A 152 -12.79 12.73 -10.14
CA ALA A 152 -11.77 13.47 -9.40
C ALA A 152 -10.38 12.82 -9.53
N SER A 153 -10.31 11.48 -9.64
CA SER A 153 -9.06 10.76 -9.87
C SER A 153 -8.46 10.93 -11.26
N THR A 154 -9.22 11.37 -12.26
CA THR A 154 -8.73 11.52 -13.65
C THR A 154 -8.70 12.99 -14.06
N GLY A 155 -9.85 13.67 -14.08
CA GLY A 155 -9.97 15.08 -14.39
C GLY A 155 -9.25 15.99 -13.39
N GLY A 156 -9.08 15.54 -12.14
CA GLY A 156 -8.27 16.22 -11.13
C GLY A 156 -6.76 16.01 -11.26
N TRP A 157 -6.30 15.05 -12.07
CA TRP A 157 -4.88 14.79 -12.26
C TRP A 157 -4.29 15.75 -13.32
N THR A 158 -3.73 16.86 -12.87
CA THR A 158 -3.13 17.90 -13.74
C THR A 158 -1.60 17.85 -13.79
N LEU A 159 -1.02 16.89 -13.06
CA LEU A 159 0.41 16.73 -12.87
C LEU A 159 1.09 15.90 -13.96
N SER A 160 0.38 15.49 -15.02
CA SER A 160 0.98 14.82 -16.18
C SER A 160 1.56 15.82 -17.19
N SER A 161 2.47 15.32 -18.02
CA SER A 161 2.83 15.97 -19.28
C SER A 161 1.77 15.60 -20.33
N GLY A 162 0.98 16.60 -20.76
CA GLY A 162 -0.25 16.34 -21.53
C GLY A 162 -1.43 16.04 -20.61
N SER A 163 -2.46 15.38 -21.15
CA SER A 163 -3.69 15.09 -20.39
C SER A 163 -3.57 13.81 -19.57
N ALA A 164 -4.26 13.72 -18.44
CA ALA A 164 -4.36 12.49 -17.65
C ALA A 164 -4.80 11.28 -18.48
N MET A 165 -5.73 11.50 -19.43
CA MET A 165 -6.26 10.45 -20.30
C MET A 165 -5.24 9.92 -21.31
N ASN A 166 -4.14 10.62 -21.57
CA ASN A 166 -3.03 10.08 -22.36
C ASN A 166 -2.29 8.95 -21.62
N HIS A 167 -2.43 8.89 -20.30
CA HIS A 167 -1.71 7.94 -19.44
C HIS A 167 -2.63 6.96 -18.71
N TYR A 168 -3.94 7.22 -18.66
CA TYR A 168 -4.92 6.39 -17.94
C TYR A 168 -4.86 4.91 -18.33
N SER A 169 -4.44 4.06 -17.39
CA SER A 169 -4.29 2.61 -17.56
C SER A 169 -3.44 2.19 -18.78
N MET A 170 -2.41 2.97 -19.11
CA MET A 170 -1.62 2.76 -20.32
C MET A 170 -0.32 1.97 -20.09
N HIS A 171 0.36 2.24 -18.98
CA HIS A 171 1.76 1.89 -18.77
C HIS A 171 1.90 0.62 -17.93
N PRO A 172 2.72 -0.36 -18.33
CA PRO A 172 2.90 -1.59 -17.57
C PRO A 172 3.98 -1.44 -16.47
N PHE A 173 3.81 -0.48 -15.56
CA PHE A 173 4.77 -0.28 -14.46
C PHE A 173 4.81 -1.48 -13.52
N VAL A 174 3.64 -2.03 -13.22
CA VAL A 174 3.41 -3.19 -12.38
C VAL A 174 2.52 -4.16 -13.13
N THR A 175 3.02 -5.37 -13.38
CA THR A 175 2.26 -6.43 -14.05
C THR A 175 1.82 -7.47 -13.04
N LEU A 176 0.52 -7.71 -12.96
CA LEU A 176 -0.08 -8.71 -12.07
C LEU A 176 -0.42 -9.99 -12.84
N SER A 177 -0.26 -11.14 -12.18
CA SER A 177 -0.82 -12.38 -12.69
C SER A 177 -2.33 -12.40 -12.45
N PRO A 178 -3.09 -13.28 -13.12
CA PRO A 178 -4.52 -13.42 -12.85
C PRO A 178 -4.82 -13.66 -11.36
N GLU A 179 -3.98 -14.43 -10.68
CA GLU A 179 -4.13 -14.76 -9.27
C GLU A 179 -3.92 -13.54 -8.37
N THR A 180 -2.87 -12.74 -8.62
CA THR A 180 -2.61 -11.54 -7.82
C THR A 180 -3.59 -10.41 -8.13
N GLN A 181 -4.09 -10.33 -9.38
CA GLN A 181 -5.17 -9.42 -9.76
C GLN A 181 -6.45 -9.71 -8.96
N ILE A 182 -6.86 -10.99 -8.82
CA ILE A 182 -8.02 -11.36 -7.99
C ILE A 182 -7.85 -10.88 -6.53
N ILE A 183 -6.65 -10.95 -5.98
CA ILE A 183 -6.37 -10.48 -4.61
C ILE A 183 -6.58 -8.96 -4.53
N VAL A 184 -6.04 -8.19 -5.49
CA VAL A 184 -6.23 -6.74 -5.57
C VAL A 184 -7.72 -6.38 -5.64
N GLU A 185 -8.49 -7.05 -6.50
CA GLU A 185 -9.92 -6.76 -6.66
C GLU A 185 -10.74 -7.03 -5.39
N ARG A 186 -10.43 -8.12 -4.67
CA ARG A 186 -11.09 -8.43 -3.39
C ARG A 186 -10.75 -7.40 -2.32
N ALA A 187 -9.48 -7.03 -2.19
CA ALA A 187 -9.05 -5.99 -1.25
C ALA A 187 -9.70 -4.64 -1.59
N ALA A 188 -9.62 -4.23 -2.86
CA ALA A 188 -10.14 -2.96 -3.35
C ALA A 188 -11.66 -2.80 -3.11
N ARG A 189 -12.42 -3.89 -3.23
CA ARG A 189 -13.87 -3.92 -2.94
C ARG A 189 -14.21 -3.61 -1.48
N ASN A 190 -13.31 -3.94 -0.56
CA ASN A 190 -13.55 -3.79 0.87
C ASN A 190 -12.91 -2.52 1.45
N ILE A 191 -11.97 -1.88 0.75
CA ILE A 191 -11.25 -0.72 1.26
C ILE A 191 -12.00 0.57 0.90
N TYR A 192 -12.61 1.19 1.91
CA TYR A 192 -13.23 2.51 1.84
C TYR A 192 -12.31 3.58 2.42
N ARG A 193 -12.63 4.85 2.14
CA ARG A 193 -11.94 6.04 2.65
C ARG A 193 -13.00 7.04 3.13
N PRO A 194 -12.83 7.71 4.29
CA PRO A 194 -13.89 8.46 4.98
C PRO A 194 -14.23 9.82 4.31
N CYS A 195 -14.14 9.87 2.98
CA CYS A 195 -14.45 11.02 2.13
C CYS A 195 -15.55 10.74 1.09
N CYS A 196 -15.83 9.46 0.76
CA CYS A 196 -16.86 9.07 -0.20
C CYS A 196 -17.40 7.66 0.07
N ASP A 197 -18.50 7.27 -0.59
CA ASP A 197 -19.13 5.95 -0.41
C ASP A 197 -18.65 4.90 -1.42
N ASN A 198 -17.72 5.24 -2.30
CA ASN A 198 -17.13 4.30 -3.25
C ASN A 198 -15.91 3.61 -2.62
N SER A 199 -15.89 2.28 -2.69
CA SER A 199 -14.69 1.50 -2.35
C SER A 199 -13.58 1.73 -3.38
N THR A 200 -12.36 1.31 -3.06
CA THR A 200 -11.19 1.37 -3.96
C THR A 200 -11.41 0.60 -5.28
N LEU A 201 -12.37 -0.33 -5.34
CA LEU A 201 -12.80 -0.97 -6.60
C LEU A 201 -13.32 0.04 -7.64
N MET A 202 -13.84 1.18 -7.19
CA MET A 202 -14.20 2.33 -8.01
C MET A 202 -13.31 3.50 -7.56
N PRO A 203 -12.07 3.59 -8.06
CA PRO A 203 -11.08 4.57 -7.59
C PRO A 203 -11.33 5.96 -8.21
N ASP A 204 -12.50 6.53 -7.96
CA ASP A 204 -13.02 7.77 -8.56
C ASP A 204 -12.45 9.06 -7.97
N CYS A 205 -11.74 8.98 -6.84
CA CYS A 205 -11.00 10.09 -6.24
C CYS A 205 -9.51 9.77 -6.08
N ASN A 206 -8.70 10.81 -5.88
CA ASN A 206 -7.25 10.71 -5.70
C ASN A 206 -6.84 9.63 -4.68
N HIS A 207 -7.48 9.58 -3.51
CA HIS A 207 -7.17 8.58 -2.47
C HIS A 207 -7.50 7.14 -2.90
N GLY A 208 -8.43 6.96 -3.84
CA GLY A 208 -8.80 5.62 -4.34
C GLY A 208 -7.84 5.14 -5.38
N MET A 209 -7.50 6.04 -6.28
CA MET A 209 -6.49 5.76 -7.29
C MET A 209 -5.13 5.51 -6.64
N ALA A 210 -4.77 6.29 -5.62
CA ALA A 210 -3.57 6.05 -4.82
C ALA A 210 -3.61 4.71 -4.07
N MET A 211 -4.74 4.39 -3.44
CA MET A 211 -4.89 3.09 -2.77
C MET A 211 -4.81 1.93 -3.77
N LEU A 212 -5.38 2.06 -4.97
CA LEU A 212 -5.22 1.06 -6.03
C LEU A 212 -3.74 0.87 -6.39
N GLY A 213 -3.00 1.95 -6.65
CA GLY A 213 -1.56 1.88 -6.96
C GLY A 213 -0.74 1.19 -5.86
N LEU A 214 -1.08 1.43 -4.59
CA LEU A 214 -0.46 0.72 -3.47
C LEU A 214 -0.76 -0.77 -3.49
N LEU A 215 -2.04 -1.16 -3.67
CA LEU A 215 -2.45 -2.56 -3.71
C LEU A 215 -1.78 -3.32 -4.86
N GLU A 216 -1.61 -2.68 -6.02
CA GLU A 216 -0.88 -3.26 -7.15
C GLU A 216 0.58 -3.56 -6.81
N LEU A 217 1.29 -2.62 -6.18
CA LEU A 217 2.67 -2.83 -5.73
C LEU A 217 2.78 -3.96 -4.70
N MET A 218 1.89 -3.97 -3.71
CA MET A 218 1.84 -5.02 -2.69
C MET A 218 1.59 -6.39 -3.32
N ALA A 219 0.66 -6.47 -4.27
CA ALA A 219 0.31 -7.72 -4.95
C ALA A 219 1.47 -8.24 -5.80
N ALA A 220 2.20 -7.35 -6.51
CA ALA A 220 3.38 -7.72 -7.27
C ALA A 220 4.53 -8.24 -6.40
N LYS A 221 4.60 -7.79 -5.13
CA LYS A 221 5.54 -8.32 -4.12
C LYS A 221 5.05 -9.58 -3.41
N GLY A 222 3.88 -10.11 -3.78
CA GLY A 222 3.32 -11.32 -3.17
C GLY A 222 2.81 -11.10 -1.74
N VAL A 223 2.51 -9.86 -1.37
CA VAL A 223 1.98 -9.52 -0.04
C VAL A 223 0.59 -10.14 0.14
N SER A 224 0.35 -10.75 1.30
CA SER A 224 -0.94 -11.38 1.60
C SER A 224 -2.09 -10.37 1.71
N GLU A 225 -3.33 -10.78 1.43
CA GLU A 225 -4.51 -9.92 1.56
C GLU A 225 -4.68 -9.34 2.98
N SER A 226 -4.34 -10.10 4.02
CA SER A 226 -4.41 -9.60 5.40
C SER A 226 -3.44 -8.46 5.67
N GLU A 227 -2.24 -8.52 5.09
CA GLU A 227 -1.23 -7.47 5.20
C GLU A 227 -1.61 -6.27 4.32
N MET A 228 -2.27 -6.49 3.17
CA MET A 228 -2.91 -5.43 2.38
C MET A 228 -3.87 -4.58 3.21
N TYR A 229 -4.75 -5.21 4.00
CA TYR A 229 -5.65 -4.46 4.89
C TYR A 229 -4.89 -3.72 5.99
N ARG A 230 -3.83 -4.29 6.57
CA ARG A 230 -3.03 -3.60 7.59
C ARG A 230 -2.34 -2.35 7.03
N ALA A 231 -1.67 -2.47 5.88
CA ALA A 231 -1.02 -1.33 5.26
C ALA A 231 -2.03 -0.29 4.77
N ALA A 232 -3.15 -0.72 4.19
CA ALA A 232 -4.21 0.19 3.76
C ALA A 232 -4.82 0.97 4.94
N LEU A 233 -4.99 0.33 6.10
CA LEU A 233 -5.46 0.99 7.33
C LEU A 233 -4.43 2.02 7.81
N ALA A 234 -3.16 1.66 7.84
CA ALA A 234 -2.09 2.59 8.22
C ALA A 234 -2.06 3.80 7.28
N VAL A 235 -2.05 3.57 5.98
CA VAL A 235 -2.02 4.64 4.95
C VAL A 235 -3.24 5.54 5.05
N ASN A 236 -4.45 4.97 5.18
CA ASN A 236 -5.65 5.77 5.38
C ASN A 236 -5.60 6.57 6.69
N THR A 237 -4.97 6.05 7.75
CA THR A 237 -4.81 6.79 9.02
C THR A 237 -3.92 8.02 8.82
N PHE A 238 -2.86 7.93 8.01
CA PHE A 238 -2.02 9.09 7.67
C PHE A 238 -2.70 10.07 6.70
N TRP A 239 -3.55 9.59 5.80
CA TRP A 239 -4.29 10.46 4.87
C TRP A 239 -5.52 11.13 5.50
N PHE A 240 -6.08 10.54 6.55
CA PHE A 240 -7.31 10.99 7.22
C PHE A 240 -7.17 10.96 8.75
N PRO A 241 -6.18 11.67 9.34
CA PRO A 241 -5.83 11.52 10.74
C PRO A 241 -7.01 11.80 11.68
N ASP A 242 -7.74 12.89 11.46
CA ASP A 242 -8.88 13.28 12.31
C ASP A 242 -10.04 12.28 12.22
N GLN A 243 -10.30 11.74 11.03
CA GLN A 243 -11.37 10.77 10.82
C GLN A 243 -11.05 9.45 11.53
N TYR A 244 -9.80 8.97 11.42
CA TYR A 244 -9.40 7.74 12.10
C TYR A 244 -9.24 7.92 13.61
N GLN A 245 -8.88 9.10 14.10
CA GLN A 245 -8.96 9.42 15.54
C GLN A 245 -10.41 9.30 16.04
N THR A 246 -11.38 9.84 15.30
CA THR A 246 -12.80 9.76 15.64
C THR A 246 -13.32 8.32 15.59
N ILE A 247 -12.93 7.54 14.57
CA ILE A 247 -13.28 6.12 14.46
C ILE A 247 -12.71 5.33 15.64
N ASN A 248 -11.47 5.61 16.03
CA ASN A 248 -10.84 4.96 17.18
C ASN A 248 -11.57 5.29 18.48
N ALA A 249 -11.90 6.57 18.72
CA ALA A 249 -12.68 6.98 19.89
C ALA A 249 -14.04 6.28 19.96
N TYR A 250 -14.69 6.10 18.81
CA TYR A 250 -15.94 5.34 18.73
C TYR A 250 -15.77 3.86 19.07
N ILE A 251 -14.76 3.19 18.51
CA ILE A 251 -14.45 1.78 18.80
C ILE A 251 -14.17 1.60 20.29
N ASP A 252 -13.37 2.48 20.88
CA ASP A 252 -12.98 2.43 22.29
C ASP A 252 -14.16 2.74 23.24
N SER A 253 -15.17 3.47 22.77
CA SER A 253 -16.38 3.80 23.55
C SER A 253 -17.40 2.66 23.66
N ARG A 254 -17.23 1.56 22.91
CA ARG A 254 -18.17 0.43 22.94
C ARG A 254 -17.97 -0.40 24.21
N GLU A 255 -18.70 -0.04 25.27
CA GLU A 255 -18.72 -0.79 26.52
C GLU A 255 -19.15 -2.26 26.28
N GLY A 256 -18.39 -3.21 26.83
CA GLY A 256 -18.72 -4.63 26.82
C GLY A 256 -18.25 -5.43 25.58
N ASP A 257 -17.76 -4.76 24.53
CA ASP A 257 -17.13 -5.42 23.38
C ASP A 257 -15.62 -5.53 23.60
N THR A 258 -15.14 -6.71 23.97
CA THR A 258 -13.72 -6.94 24.27
C THR A 258 -12.87 -7.16 23.02
N THR A 259 -13.49 -7.28 21.83
CA THR A 259 -12.78 -7.60 20.59
C THR A 259 -12.79 -6.40 19.66
N ARG A 260 -11.63 -5.76 19.52
CA ARG A 260 -11.44 -4.67 18.57
C ARG A 260 -11.61 -5.19 17.13
N PRO A 261 -12.40 -4.51 16.27
CA PRO A 261 -12.53 -4.84 14.86
C PRO A 261 -11.17 -4.96 14.16
N ASP A 262 -11.03 -5.91 13.24
CA ASP A 262 -9.80 -6.07 12.47
C ASP A 262 -9.65 -4.98 11.38
N ALA A 263 -8.49 -4.92 10.74
CA ALA A 263 -8.23 -3.90 9.72
C ALA A 263 -9.20 -3.95 8.53
N LYS A 264 -9.67 -5.15 8.17
CA LYS A 264 -10.62 -5.33 7.07
C LYS A 264 -11.98 -4.75 7.46
N GLU A 265 -12.43 -4.97 8.69
CA GLU A 265 -13.68 -4.42 9.20
C GLU A 265 -13.62 -2.89 9.34
N ILE A 266 -12.55 -2.34 9.92
CA ILE A 266 -12.35 -0.89 10.06
C ILE A 266 -12.31 -0.20 8.69
N LEU A 267 -11.66 -0.80 7.69
CA LEU A 267 -11.64 -0.25 6.33
C LEU A 267 -12.99 -0.39 5.60
N GLY A 268 -13.89 -1.21 6.12
CA GLY A 268 -15.17 -1.52 5.53
C GLY A 268 -16.15 -0.34 5.52
N LYS A 269 -17.25 -0.52 4.79
CA LYS A 269 -18.26 0.53 4.58
C LYS A 269 -18.83 1.11 5.87
N ALA A 270 -19.01 0.30 6.90
CA ALA A 270 -19.62 0.75 8.16
C ALA A 270 -18.80 1.80 8.90
N TYR A 271 -17.47 1.79 8.70
CA TYR A 271 -16.53 2.65 9.42
C TYR A 271 -15.94 3.72 8.50
N SER A 272 -15.31 3.28 7.40
CA SER A 272 -14.48 4.14 6.57
C SER A 272 -15.14 4.59 5.28
N SER A 273 -16.44 4.35 5.03
CA SER A 273 -17.13 5.09 3.97
C SER A 273 -17.50 6.49 4.44
N GLY A 274 -17.77 7.42 3.51
CA GLY A 274 -18.25 8.76 3.86
C GLY A 274 -19.49 8.73 4.75
N SER A 275 -20.49 7.92 4.38
CA SER A 275 -21.72 7.76 5.16
C SER A 275 -21.52 6.98 6.46
N GLY A 276 -20.63 5.98 6.48
CA GLY A 276 -20.26 5.24 7.69
C GLY A 276 -19.58 6.13 8.73
N TYR A 277 -18.56 6.87 8.30
CA TYR A 277 -17.85 7.83 9.12
C TYR A 277 -18.79 8.91 9.68
N GLN A 278 -19.67 9.48 8.85
CA GLN A 278 -20.64 10.49 9.32
C GLN A 278 -21.52 9.99 10.46
N LYS A 279 -21.97 8.72 10.40
CA LYS A 279 -22.76 8.10 11.47
C LYS A 279 -21.92 7.96 12.75
N ILE A 280 -20.67 7.53 12.62
CA ILE A 280 -19.74 7.40 13.74
C ILE A 280 -19.47 8.75 14.39
N ALA A 281 -19.15 9.77 13.61
CA ALA A 281 -18.88 11.13 14.11
C ALA A 281 -20.08 11.68 14.90
N ALA A 282 -21.30 11.51 14.38
CA ALA A 282 -22.51 11.93 15.09
C ALA A 282 -22.71 11.23 16.45
N MET A 283 -22.30 9.96 16.57
CA MET A 283 -22.36 9.22 17.84
C MET A 283 -21.33 9.73 18.85
N VAL A 284 -20.09 9.98 18.40
CA VAL A 284 -19.01 10.51 19.26
C VAL A 284 -19.35 11.93 19.76
N ASP A 285 -19.84 12.81 18.88
CA ASP A 285 -20.27 14.16 19.23
C ASP A 285 -21.43 14.16 20.25
N SER A 286 -22.37 13.22 20.09
CA SER A 286 -23.50 13.07 21.00
C SER A 286 -23.09 12.54 22.37
N ALA A 287 -22.07 11.67 22.43
CA ALA A 287 -21.50 11.18 23.68
C ALA A 287 -20.79 12.31 24.45
N GLY A 288 -20.05 13.19 23.77
CA GLY A 288 -19.43 14.38 24.37
C GLY A 288 -20.43 15.39 24.97
N ARG A 289 -21.65 15.50 24.40
CA ARG A 289 -22.72 16.37 24.91
C ARG A 289 -23.50 15.80 26.10
N LYS A 290 -23.42 14.49 26.40
CA LYS A 290 -24.15 13.86 27.51
C LYS A 290 -23.48 14.05 28.89
N SER A 291 -22.39 14.83 28.97
CA SER A 291 -21.66 15.09 30.23
C SER A 291 -22.02 16.43 30.93
N SER A 292 -22.99 17.22 30.45
CA SER A 292 -23.34 18.51 31.07
C SER A 292 -24.78 18.59 31.63
N GLY A 293 -25.38 17.45 31.96
CA GLY A 293 -26.66 17.37 32.66
C GLY A 293 -26.48 17.50 34.18
N SER A 294 -26.31 18.73 34.66
CA SER A 294 -26.41 19.04 36.09
C SER A 294 -27.85 18.79 36.56
N CYS A 295 -28.10 17.65 37.20
CA CYS A 295 -29.23 17.52 38.11
C CYS A 295 -28.95 18.37 39.35
N GLY A 296 -29.49 19.59 39.36
CA GLY A 296 -29.59 20.44 40.54
C GLY A 296 -31.00 21.01 40.60
N VAL A 297 -31.72 20.64 41.68
CA VAL A 297 -32.92 21.34 42.15
C VAL A 297 -32.66 22.82 42.38
#